data_AF-A0A671NYL2-F1
#
_entry.id   AF-A0A671NYL2-F1
#
_cell.length_a   1.000
_cell.length_b   1.000
_cell.length_c   1.000
_cell.angle_alpha   90.00
_cell.angle_beta   90.00
_cell.angle_gamma   90.00
#
_symmetry.space_group_name_H-M   'P 1'
#
loop_
_entity.id
_entity.type
_entity.pdbx_description
1 polymer ?
#
loop_
_entity_poly.entity_id
_entity_poly.type
_entity_poly.pdbx_seq_one_letter_code
_entity_poly.pdbx_strand_id
1 'polypeptide(L)'
;IHFSTILSIVKSKFTAEQSRISEQHSCVPLQFCNLTSQSCESLSSALQSSNCVLRELDLSNNDLQDSGVKLLDGLKSCKLEILRLSGCMVTEEGCGYLSAALSSNPSNLRELDLSYNHPGDSGVKLVDHGGESRITGGIKKYACSFTLDPNTAHTELILSEENRKVTRVREYRWNHPDHPNHPDHPDRFNVWQVLCRESVCGRCYWEIEWSGDVRISVISRKGWGKECWFGNNDQSWRLYCSYVFKHNNIKTDLPVESISSRTGVYGDNVRRIGVYVDHSAGTLSFYSVSDTMSLIHTVQTTFTQPLYPGFRFTIYPGSVKLC
;
A
#
# COMPACT_ATOMS: atom_id res chain seq x y z
N ILE A 1 5.21 -22.22 -12.57
CA ILE A 1 6.15 -21.94 -11.45
C ILE A 1 6.27 -23.24 -10.65
N HIS A 2 7.47 -23.76 -10.43
CA HIS A 2 7.66 -25.04 -9.73
C HIS A 2 7.22 -24.93 -8.26
N PHE A 3 6.65 -26.00 -7.71
CA PHE A 3 6.25 -26.14 -6.30
C PHE A 3 7.37 -25.73 -5.32
N SER A 4 8.64 -26.00 -5.67
CA SER A 4 9.81 -25.55 -4.91
C SER A 4 9.99 -24.04 -4.88
N THR A 5 9.58 -23.31 -5.92
CA THR A 5 9.62 -21.85 -5.99
C THR A 5 8.53 -21.22 -5.12
N ILE A 6 7.31 -21.78 -5.09
CA ILE A 6 6.22 -21.29 -4.23
C ILE A 6 6.53 -21.58 -2.76
N LEU A 7 7.00 -22.79 -2.44
CA LEU A 7 7.47 -23.13 -1.10
C LEU A 7 8.69 -22.28 -0.72
N SER A 8 9.56 -21.94 -1.68
CA SER A 8 10.64 -20.98 -1.46
C SER A 8 10.15 -19.55 -1.35
N ILE A 9 9.01 -19.14 -1.91
CA ILE A 9 8.44 -17.79 -1.72
C ILE A 9 7.75 -17.72 -0.36
N VAL A 10 6.94 -18.72 -0.01
CA VAL A 10 6.32 -18.84 1.31
C VAL A 10 7.43 -18.98 2.37
N LYS A 11 8.42 -19.86 2.20
CA LYS A 11 9.55 -19.95 3.14
C LYS A 11 10.52 -18.78 3.06
N SER A 12 10.91 -18.22 1.92
CA SER A 12 11.83 -17.07 1.92
C SER A 12 11.17 -15.83 2.51
N LYS A 13 9.90 -15.54 2.16
CA LYS A 13 9.18 -14.38 2.71
C LYS A 13 8.79 -14.57 4.18
N PHE A 14 8.51 -15.80 4.65
CA PHE A 14 8.17 -16.05 6.06
C PHE A 14 9.37 -16.43 6.96
N THR A 15 10.48 -16.97 6.41
CA THR A 15 11.63 -17.47 7.20
C THR A 15 12.91 -16.62 7.03
N ALA A 16 13.16 -15.95 5.90
CA ALA A 16 14.40 -15.16 5.72
C ALA A 16 14.31 -13.76 6.35
N GLU A 17 13.11 -13.18 6.49
CA GLU A 17 12.91 -11.86 7.08
C GLU A 17 12.95 -11.87 8.63
N GLN A 18 12.78 -13.03 9.27
CA GLN A 18 12.71 -13.13 10.73
C GLN A 18 14.04 -12.89 11.47
N SER A 19 15.18 -12.89 10.77
CA SER A 19 16.49 -12.71 11.41
C SER A 19 17.11 -11.32 11.22
N ARG A 20 16.50 -10.40 10.45
CA ARG A 20 17.10 -9.06 10.30
C ARG A 20 16.24 -7.87 9.87
N ILE A 21 14.91 -7.99 9.73
CA ILE A 21 14.09 -6.82 9.38
C ILE A 21 12.83 -6.80 10.25
N SER A 22 12.80 -5.85 11.17
CA SER A 22 11.59 -5.40 11.86
C SER A 22 10.53 -4.97 10.85
N GLU A 23 9.32 -5.56 10.93
CA GLU A 23 8.05 -4.86 10.65
C GLU A 23 7.77 -4.32 9.22
N GLN A 24 8.29 -4.91 8.14
CA GLN A 24 8.18 -4.27 6.79
C GLN A 24 7.20 -4.88 5.76
N HIS A 25 6.53 -6.02 6.01
CA HIS A 25 5.57 -6.58 5.05
C HIS A 25 4.22 -6.89 5.69
N SER A 26 3.29 -5.93 5.60
CA SER A 26 1.89 -6.08 6.01
C SER A 26 1.02 -6.75 4.95
N CYS A 27 1.55 -7.09 3.77
CA CYS A 27 0.79 -7.71 2.70
C CYS A 27 1.55 -8.80 1.91
N VAL A 28 0.82 -9.85 1.50
CA VAL A 28 1.29 -10.94 0.66
C VAL A 28 0.36 -11.12 -0.56
N PRO A 29 0.78 -10.69 -1.78
CA PRO A 29 0.07 -11.00 -3.02
C PRO A 29 0.53 -12.37 -3.57
N LEU A 30 -0.41 -13.28 -3.72
CA LEU A 30 -0.23 -14.63 -4.26
C LEU A 30 -1.17 -14.91 -5.45
N GLN A 31 -1.57 -13.87 -6.19
CA GLN A 31 -2.47 -14.06 -7.33
C GLN A 31 -1.79 -14.88 -8.43
N PHE A 32 -2.56 -15.70 -9.13
CA PHE A 32 -2.07 -16.52 -10.26
C PHE A 32 -0.85 -17.40 -9.92
N CYS A 33 -0.70 -17.79 -8.66
CA CYS A 33 0.46 -18.55 -8.19
C CYS A 33 0.30 -20.06 -8.41
N ASN A 34 -0.84 -20.54 -8.91
CA ASN A 34 -1.16 -21.96 -9.07
C ASN A 34 -0.95 -22.74 -7.75
N LEU A 35 -1.56 -22.22 -6.69
CA LEU A 35 -1.44 -22.77 -5.34
C LEU A 35 -2.00 -24.20 -5.28
N THR A 36 -1.22 -25.10 -4.67
CA THR A 36 -1.62 -26.50 -4.41
C THR A 36 -2.14 -26.67 -2.99
N SER A 37 -2.78 -27.79 -2.67
CA SER A 37 -3.21 -28.13 -1.30
C SER A 37 -2.07 -28.01 -0.28
N GLN A 38 -0.88 -28.49 -0.63
CA GLN A 38 0.32 -28.37 0.21
C GLN A 38 0.78 -26.92 0.42
N SER A 39 0.51 -26.04 -0.57
CA SER A 39 0.75 -24.60 -0.46
C SER A 39 -0.22 -23.97 0.52
N CYS A 40 -1.51 -24.36 0.49
CA CYS A 40 -2.52 -23.90 1.43
C CYS A 40 -2.20 -24.35 2.88
N GLU A 41 -1.75 -25.58 3.09
CA GLU A 41 -1.29 -26.05 4.41
C GLU A 41 -0.10 -25.25 4.95
N SER A 42 0.88 -24.98 4.08
CA SER A 42 2.05 -24.18 4.44
C SER A 42 1.66 -22.74 4.79
N LEU A 43 0.77 -22.14 4.00
CA LEU A 43 0.24 -20.80 4.25
C LEU A 43 -0.56 -20.76 5.56
N SER A 44 -1.40 -21.76 5.80
CA SER A 44 -2.19 -21.90 7.02
C SER A 44 -1.30 -21.96 8.26
N SER A 45 -0.24 -22.78 8.22
CA SER A 45 0.76 -22.87 9.29
C SER A 45 1.45 -21.53 9.54
N ALA A 46 1.75 -20.77 8.48
CA ALA A 46 2.35 -19.45 8.59
C ALA A 46 1.39 -18.41 9.23
N LEU A 47 0.10 -18.46 8.87
CA LEU A 47 -0.95 -17.60 9.45
C LEU A 47 -1.23 -17.91 10.93
N GLN A 48 -1.04 -19.16 11.35
CA GLN A 48 -1.18 -19.59 12.75
C GLN A 48 0.00 -19.17 13.64
N SER A 49 1.08 -18.65 13.07
CA SER A 49 2.21 -18.18 13.86
C SER A 49 1.77 -17.08 14.83
N SER A 50 2.23 -17.16 16.08
CA SER A 50 1.93 -16.15 17.13
C SER A 50 2.38 -14.74 16.77
N ASN A 51 3.28 -14.60 15.79
CA ASN A 51 3.80 -13.33 15.28
C ASN A 51 3.25 -12.98 13.89
N CYS A 52 2.06 -13.45 13.50
CA CYS A 52 1.48 -13.07 12.21
C CYS A 52 1.20 -11.55 12.16
N VAL A 53 2.02 -10.82 11.40
CA VAL A 53 1.88 -9.37 11.16
C VAL A 53 1.12 -9.05 9.87
N LEU A 54 0.65 -10.09 9.17
CA LEU A 54 -0.02 -9.94 7.89
C LEU A 54 -1.38 -9.23 8.08
N ARG A 55 -1.60 -8.17 7.30
CA ARG A 55 -2.85 -7.40 7.26
C ARG A 55 -3.63 -7.65 5.99
N GLU A 56 -2.95 -7.93 4.89
CA GLU A 56 -3.58 -8.17 3.59
C GLU A 56 -3.10 -9.47 2.97
N LEU A 57 -4.03 -10.33 2.58
CA LEU A 57 -3.76 -11.57 1.87
C LEU A 57 -4.59 -11.62 0.59
N ASP A 58 -3.91 -11.63 -0.55
CA ASP A 58 -4.56 -11.76 -1.85
C ASP A 58 -4.21 -13.10 -2.50
N LEU A 59 -5.21 -13.98 -2.57
CA LEU A 59 -5.12 -15.32 -3.15
C LEU A 59 -5.89 -15.42 -4.47
N SER A 60 -6.32 -14.30 -5.04
CA SER A 60 -7.23 -14.27 -6.19
C SER A 60 -6.66 -15.02 -7.40
N ASN A 61 -7.54 -15.59 -8.22
CA ASN A 61 -7.21 -16.33 -9.44
C ASN A 61 -6.27 -17.53 -9.19
N ASN A 62 -6.49 -18.23 -8.09
CA ASN A 62 -5.93 -19.56 -7.85
C ASN A 62 -7.07 -20.56 -7.78
N ASP A 63 -6.93 -21.74 -8.37
CA ASP A 63 -7.93 -22.81 -8.31
C ASP A 63 -7.93 -23.50 -6.93
N LEU A 64 -8.28 -22.74 -5.89
CA LEU A 64 -8.30 -23.20 -4.50
C LEU A 64 -9.45 -24.16 -4.25
N GLN A 65 -10.62 -23.86 -4.83
CA GLN A 65 -11.88 -24.55 -4.56
C GLN A 65 -12.20 -24.56 -3.06
N ASP A 66 -13.23 -25.30 -2.65
CA ASP A 66 -13.63 -25.39 -1.24
C ASP A 66 -12.56 -26.11 -0.39
N SER A 67 -11.84 -27.06 -0.99
CA SER A 67 -10.78 -27.82 -0.32
C SER A 67 -9.57 -26.96 0.05
N GLY A 68 -9.14 -26.04 -0.82
CA GLY A 68 -8.07 -25.10 -0.54
C GLY A 68 -8.46 -24.12 0.56
N VAL A 69 -9.69 -23.60 0.52
CA VAL A 69 -10.25 -22.73 1.56
C VAL A 69 -10.31 -23.43 2.92
N LYS A 70 -10.74 -24.69 2.96
CA LYS A 70 -10.76 -25.52 4.18
C LYS A 70 -9.39 -25.66 4.83
N LEU A 71 -8.32 -25.72 4.04
CA LEU A 71 -6.96 -25.85 4.54
C LEU A 71 -6.43 -24.53 5.14
N LEU A 72 -7.03 -23.38 4.82
CA LEU A 72 -6.65 -22.06 5.34
C LEU A 72 -7.19 -21.78 6.76
N ASP A 73 -7.22 -22.80 7.62
CA ASP A 73 -7.68 -22.67 9.01
C ASP A 73 -6.92 -21.61 9.82
N GLY A 74 -5.67 -21.30 9.43
CA GLY A 74 -4.89 -20.22 10.02
C GLY A 74 -5.46 -18.82 9.88
N LEU A 75 -6.48 -18.62 9.04
CA LEU A 75 -7.27 -17.37 9.02
C LEU A 75 -7.91 -17.06 10.39
N LYS A 76 -8.06 -18.04 11.28
CA LYS A 76 -8.57 -17.87 12.64
C LYS A 76 -7.64 -17.07 13.57
N SER A 77 -6.33 -17.09 13.30
CA SER A 77 -5.31 -16.59 14.23
C SER A 77 -4.65 -15.30 13.78
N CYS A 78 -4.60 -15.03 12.48
CA CYS A 78 -3.94 -13.84 11.95
C CYS A 78 -4.89 -12.63 11.91
N LYS A 79 -4.40 -11.44 12.28
CA LYS A 79 -5.20 -10.21 12.33
C LYS A 79 -5.31 -9.53 10.95
N LEU A 80 -5.90 -10.25 10.00
CA LEU A 80 -6.15 -9.77 8.64
C LEU A 80 -7.22 -8.67 8.64
N GLU A 81 -6.98 -7.66 7.82
CA GLU A 81 -7.90 -6.57 7.51
C GLU A 81 -8.49 -6.75 6.11
N ILE A 82 -7.74 -7.37 5.19
CA ILE A 82 -8.16 -7.62 3.81
C ILE A 82 -7.88 -9.07 3.42
N LEU A 83 -8.90 -9.75 2.91
CA LEU A 83 -8.80 -11.08 2.31
C LEU A 83 -9.44 -11.06 0.92
N ARG A 84 -8.68 -11.44 -0.11
CA ARG A 84 -9.18 -11.54 -1.48
C ARG A 84 -9.05 -12.97 -1.99
N LEU A 85 -10.18 -13.52 -2.44
CA LEU A 85 -10.35 -14.87 -2.97
C LEU A 85 -11.08 -14.81 -4.32
N SER A 86 -10.96 -13.69 -5.05
CA SER A 86 -11.68 -13.49 -6.30
C SER A 86 -11.26 -14.53 -7.34
N GLY A 87 -12.20 -15.17 -8.04
CA GLY A 87 -11.87 -16.14 -9.08
C GLY A 87 -11.19 -17.42 -8.56
N CYS A 88 -11.56 -17.88 -7.37
CA CYS A 88 -10.94 -19.05 -6.72
C CYS A 88 -11.76 -20.34 -6.78
N MET A 89 -12.83 -20.36 -7.57
CA MET A 89 -13.77 -21.50 -7.69
C MET A 89 -14.43 -21.90 -6.35
N VAL A 90 -14.59 -20.94 -5.44
CA VAL A 90 -15.20 -21.16 -4.12
C VAL A 90 -16.72 -21.28 -4.27
N THR A 91 -17.30 -22.30 -3.65
CA THR A 91 -18.76 -22.51 -3.62
C THR A 91 -19.36 -22.13 -2.26
N GLU A 92 -20.64 -22.43 -2.07
CA GLU A 92 -21.30 -22.29 -0.78
C GLU A 92 -20.62 -23.10 0.34
N GLU A 93 -20.08 -24.29 0.04
CA GLU A 93 -19.36 -25.11 1.03
C GLU A 93 -18.09 -24.38 1.52
N GLY A 94 -17.31 -23.82 0.60
CA GLY A 94 -16.13 -23.03 0.91
C GLY A 94 -16.45 -21.78 1.73
N CYS A 95 -17.57 -21.13 1.44
CA CYS A 95 -18.07 -20.02 2.25
C CYS A 95 -18.39 -20.46 3.69
N GLY A 96 -18.91 -21.68 3.89
CA GLY A 96 -19.08 -22.27 5.22
C GLY A 96 -17.77 -22.35 6.01
N TYR A 97 -16.68 -22.79 5.38
CA TYR A 97 -15.35 -22.83 6.01
C TYR A 97 -14.83 -21.41 6.32
N LEU A 98 -14.98 -20.45 5.41
CA LEU A 98 -14.60 -19.05 5.65
C LEU A 98 -15.37 -18.44 6.82
N SER A 99 -16.69 -18.65 6.87
CA SER A 99 -17.55 -18.17 7.94
C SER A 99 -17.06 -18.66 9.30
N ALA A 100 -16.78 -19.96 9.41
CA ALA A 100 -16.28 -20.55 10.65
C ALA A 100 -14.91 -19.99 11.06
N ALA A 101 -14.01 -19.78 10.09
CA ALA A 101 -12.70 -19.22 10.34
C ALA A 101 -12.76 -17.75 10.80
N LEU A 102 -13.54 -16.92 10.11
CA LEU A 102 -13.68 -15.49 10.38
C LEU A 102 -14.48 -15.21 11.66
N SER A 103 -15.50 -16.03 11.96
CA SER A 103 -16.28 -15.89 13.21
C SER A 103 -15.46 -16.20 14.46
N SER A 104 -14.43 -17.04 14.32
CA SER A 104 -13.53 -17.40 15.43
C SER A 104 -12.42 -16.37 15.65
N ASN A 105 -12.25 -15.43 14.71
CA ASN A 105 -11.21 -14.42 14.76
C ASN A 105 -11.82 -13.08 15.20
N PRO A 106 -11.26 -12.36 16.18
CA PRO A 106 -11.64 -10.97 16.48
C PRO A 106 -11.17 -9.99 15.38
N SER A 107 -11.13 -10.42 14.11
CA SER A 107 -10.54 -9.67 13.01
C SER A 107 -11.34 -8.42 12.68
N ASN A 108 -10.63 -7.30 12.49
CA ASN A 108 -11.17 -6.07 11.90
C ASN A 108 -11.26 -6.19 10.37
N LEU A 109 -11.70 -7.35 9.86
CA LEU A 109 -11.76 -7.59 8.43
C LEU A 109 -12.69 -6.54 7.80
N ARG A 110 -12.12 -5.67 6.98
CA ARG A 110 -12.80 -4.55 6.33
C ARG A 110 -13.09 -4.83 4.86
N GLU A 111 -12.38 -5.79 4.26
CA GLU A 111 -12.60 -6.22 2.88
C GLU A 111 -12.51 -7.73 2.76
N LEU A 112 -13.58 -8.32 2.23
CA LEU A 112 -13.64 -9.70 1.76
C LEU A 112 -14.08 -9.69 0.30
N ASP A 113 -13.15 -9.96 -0.63
CA ASP A 113 -13.46 -10.06 -2.06
C ASP A 113 -13.70 -11.52 -2.46
N LEU A 114 -14.96 -11.88 -2.68
CA LEU A 114 -15.41 -13.18 -3.20
C LEU A 114 -15.94 -13.09 -4.64
N SER A 115 -15.67 -11.99 -5.36
CA SER A 115 -16.12 -11.83 -6.75
C SER A 115 -15.64 -12.98 -7.64
N TYR A 116 -16.39 -13.26 -8.72
CA TYR A 116 -16.05 -14.35 -9.65
C TYR A 116 -15.92 -15.74 -8.99
N ASN A 117 -16.72 -16.01 -7.95
CA ASN A 117 -16.91 -17.33 -7.35
C ASN A 117 -18.40 -17.76 -7.44
N HIS A 118 -18.75 -18.87 -6.78
CA HIS A 118 -20.11 -19.39 -6.66
C HIS A 118 -20.59 -19.43 -5.20
N PRO A 119 -20.57 -18.29 -4.46
CA PRO A 119 -20.72 -18.27 -3.00
C PRO A 119 -22.07 -18.75 -2.44
N GLY A 120 -23.10 -18.86 -3.27
CA GLY A 120 -24.48 -19.17 -2.84
C GLY A 120 -25.03 -18.13 -1.85
N ASP A 121 -26.16 -18.45 -1.22
CA ASP A 121 -26.83 -17.56 -0.27
C ASP A 121 -26.00 -17.35 1.01
N SER A 122 -25.29 -18.40 1.46
CA SER A 122 -24.45 -18.32 2.66
C SER A 122 -23.25 -17.40 2.47
N GLY A 123 -22.64 -17.36 1.29
CA GLY A 123 -21.56 -16.42 1.00
C GLY A 123 -22.04 -14.99 0.80
N VAL A 124 -23.27 -14.76 0.32
CA VAL A 124 -23.88 -13.42 0.32
C VAL A 124 -24.05 -12.90 1.74
N LYS A 125 -24.53 -13.74 2.67
CA LYS A 125 -24.65 -13.37 4.09
C LYS A 125 -23.30 -13.04 4.74
N LEU A 126 -22.21 -13.70 4.34
CA LEU A 126 -20.87 -13.39 4.84
C LEU A 126 -20.40 -12.00 4.44
N VAL A 127 -20.77 -11.55 3.24
CA VAL A 127 -20.47 -10.20 2.76
C VAL A 127 -21.40 -9.17 3.42
N ASP A 128 -22.61 -9.58 3.82
CA ASP A 128 -23.65 -8.71 4.38
C ASP A 128 -23.60 -8.55 5.93
N HIS A 129 -23.11 -9.55 6.67
CA HIS A 129 -23.01 -9.51 8.14
C HIS A 129 -21.78 -8.75 8.69
N GLY A 130 -21.02 -8.07 7.83
CA GLY A 130 -19.80 -7.31 8.14
C GLY A 130 -20.00 -5.86 8.64
N GLY A 131 -21.21 -5.46 9.04
CA GLY A 131 -21.47 -4.22 9.78
C GLY A 131 -21.53 -2.94 8.95
N GLU A 132 -22.72 -2.34 8.89
CA GLU A 132 -23.10 -1.15 8.13
C GLU A 132 -22.76 -1.22 6.63
N SER A 133 -23.56 -0.56 5.80
CA SER A 133 -23.19 -0.30 4.42
C SER A 133 -21.98 0.65 4.42
N ARG A 134 -20.77 0.09 4.61
CA ARG A 134 -19.47 0.78 4.66
C ARG A 134 -18.90 1.06 3.26
N ILE A 135 -19.71 0.84 2.22
CA ILE A 135 -19.33 1.16 0.85
C ILE A 135 -19.42 2.68 0.69
N THR A 136 -18.34 3.38 1.07
CA THR A 136 -18.06 4.65 0.41
C THR A 136 -18.01 4.35 -1.09
N GLY A 137 -19.00 4.85 -1.84
CA GLY A 137 -19.05 4.64 -3.28
C GLY A 137 -17.73 5.06 -3.95
N GLY A 138 -17.34 4.35 -5.01
CA GLY A 138 -16.11 4.65 -5.75
C GLY A 138 -14.84 4.13 -5.07
N ILE A 139 -13.69 4.77 -5.35
CA ILE A 139 -12.37 4.30 -4.92
C ILE A 139 -12.10 4.49 -3.41
N LYS A 140 -12.90 5.32 -2.73
CA LYS A 140 -12.72 5.62 -1.30
C LYS A 140 -12.96 4.42 -0.39
N LYS A 141 -13.68 3.39 -0.84
CA LYS A 141 -13.81 2.12 -0.11
C LYS A 141 -12.49 1.38 0.07
N TYR A 142 -11.49 1.68 -0.78
CA TYR A 142 -10.15 1.12 -0.68
C TYR A 142 -9.22 1.97 0.20
N ALA A 143 -9.75 2.86 1.06
CA ALA A 143 -8.96 3.75 1.89
C ALA A 143 -7.94 2.97 2.75
N CYS A 144 -6.68 3.36 2.69
CA CYS A 144 -5.59 2.80 3.49
C CYS A 144 -5.00 3.87 4.40
N SER A 145 -4.58 3.44 5.60
CA SER A 145 -3.83 4.30 6.51
C SER A 145 -2.34 3.97 6.41
N PHE A 146 -1.52 5.01 6.37
CA PHE A 146 -0.07 4.91 6.27
C PHE A 146 0.61 5.68 7.39
N THR A 147 1.82 5.26 7.73
CA THR A 147 2.72 5.98 8.64
C THR A 147 4.08 6.16 7.97
N LEU A 148 4.70 7.32 8.18
CA LEU A 148 6.03 7.63 7.65
C LEU A 148 7.09 6.82 8.40
N ASP A 149 8.05 6.23 7.69
CA ASP A 149 9.11 5.43 8.29
C ASP A 149 10.29 6.32 8.71
N PRO A 150 10.54 6.52 10.03
CA PRO A 150 11.65 7.32 10.52
C PRO A 150 13.01 6.77 10.13
N ASN A 151 13.12 5.48 9.81
CA ASN A 151 14.36 4.84 9.40
C ASN A 151 14.74 5.17 7.96
N THR A 152 13.79 5.61 7.14
CA THR A 152 14.03 6.02 5.75
C THR A 152 14.21 7.53 5.61
N ALA A 153 13.60 8.32 6.49
CA ALA A 153 13.55 9.77 6.39
C ALA A 153 14.95 10.41 6.36
N HIS A 154 15.21 11.29 5.40
CA HIS A 154 16.42 12.11 5.41
C HIS A 154 16.57 12.89 6.72
N THR A 155 17.81 13.16 7.14
CA THR A 155 18.12 13.82 8.41
C THR A 155 17.52 15.22 8.57
N GLU A 156 17.27 15.93 7.46
CA GLU A 156 16.59 17.24 7.45
C GLU A 156 15.04 17.17 7.44
N LEU A 157 14.45 15.98 7.44
CA LEU A 157 13.01 15.81 7.47
C LEU A 157 12.52 15.60 8.91
N ILE A 158 11.59 16.44 9.33
CA ILE A 158 10.97 16.37 10.65
C ILE A 158 9.65 15.62 10.52
N LEU A 159 9.55 14.48 11.19
CA LEU A 159 8.31 13.71 11.31
C LEU A 159 7.54 14.17 12.55
N SER A 160 6.23 14.31 12.42
CA SER A 160 5.33 14.73 13.50
C SER A 160 3.94 14.12 13.34
N GLU A 161 3.02 14.42 14.27
CA GLU A 161 1.64 13.91 14.27
C GLU A 161 1.59 12.37 14.21
N GLU A 162 2.35 11.69 15.08
CA GLU A 162 2.48 10.22 15.10
C GLU A 162 2.99 9.66 13.76
N ASN A 163 3.98 10.34 13.17
CA ASN A 163 4.53 10.02 11.85
C ASN A 163 3.50 10.08 10.70
N ARG A 164 2.41 10.85 10.85
CA ARG A 164 1.51 11.15 9.71
C ARG A 164 1.89 12.40 8.94
N LYS A 165 2.80 13.23 9.49
CA LYS A 165 3.23 14.47 8.84
C LYS A 165 4.75 14.53 8.73
N VAL A 166 5.23 15.00 7.58
CA VAL A 166 6.63 15.34 7.35
C VAL A 166 6.74 16.79 6.92
N THR A 167 7.69 17.51 7.53
CA THR A 167 8.01 18.88 7.17
C THR A 167 9.49 19.01 6.88
N ARG A 168 9.82 19.70 5.79
CA ARG A 168 11.18 20.16 5.54
C ARG A 168 11.30 21.61 5.99
N VAL A 169 12.16 21.85 6.98
CA VAL A 169 12.50 23.20 7.44
C VAL A 169 13.76 23.71 6.73
N ARG A 170 13.93 25.04 6.66
CA ARG A 170 15.12 25.66 6.07
C ARG A 170 16.37 25.38 6.91
N GLU A 171 17.48 25.27 6.20
CA GLU A 171 18.83 24.86 6.63
C GLU A 171 19.41 25.62 7.84
N TYR A 172 18.94 26.85 8.13
CA TYR A 172 19.43 27.67 9.23
C TYR A 172 19.20 27.08 10.66
N ARG A 173 18.53 25.93 10.77
CA ARG A 173 18.35 25.20 12.04
C ARG A 173 19.34 24.06 12.29
N TRP A 174 20.41 23.91 11.50
CA TRP A 174 21.44 22.89 11.77
C TRP A 174 21.98 22.94 13.22
N ASN A 175 21.98 24.14 13.82
CA ASN A 175 22.40 24.36 15.22
C ASN A 175 21.22 24.57 16.21
N HIS A 176 19.98 24.23 15.83
CA HIS A 176 18.81 24.35 16.71
C HIS A 176 18.68 23.11 17.59
N PRO A 177 18.33 23.24 18.88
CA PRO A 177 18.17 22.10 19.80
C PRO A 177 17.10 21.08 19.38
N ASP A 178 16.22 21.44 18.43
CA ASP A 178 15.18 20.57 17.86
C ASP A 178 15.59 19.95 16.50
N HIS A 179 16.86 20.07 16.10
CA HIS A 179 17.33 19.38 14.90
C HIS A 179 17.16 17.87 15.12
N PRO A 180 16.43 17.17 14.24
CA PRO A 180 16.13 15.77 14.48
C PRO A 180 17.43 14.96 14.45
N ASN A 181 17.74 14.35 15.60
CA ASN A 181 18.88 13.45 15.75
C ASN A 181 18.45 12.05 15.31
N HIS A 182 18.33 11.88 13.99
CA HIS A 182 18.02 10.60 13.40
C HIS A 182 19.26 9.69 13.48
N PRO A 183 19.23 8.57 14.24
CA PRO A 183 20.35 7.64 14.25
C PRO A 183 20.59 7.10 12.84
N ASP A 184 21.85 6.88 12.49
CA ASP A 184 22.19 6.37 11.15
C ASP A 184 21.53 5.00 10.91
N HIS A 185 21.02 4.80 9.69
CA HIS A 185 20.27 3.60 9.33
C HIS A 185 20.51 3.25 7.85
N PRO A 186 20.71 1.96 7.50
CA PRO A 186 21.02 1.55 6.12
C PRO A 186 19.92 1.92 5.10
N ASP A 187 18.67 2.03 5.53
CA ASP A 187 17.55 2.43 4.67
C ASP A 187 17.37 3.95 4.54
N ARG A 188 18.15 4.76 5.27
CA ARG A 188 18.00 6.21 5.32
C ARG A 188 18.41 6.85 4.01
N PHE A 189 17.56 7.71 3.45
CA PHE A 189 17.93 8.43 2.23
C PHE A 189 18.95 9.53 2.52
N ASN A 190 19.92 9.67 1.63
CA ASN A 190 20.88 10.78 1.58
C ASN A 190 20.40 11.98 0.72
N VAL A 191 19.16 11.90 0.25
CA VAL A 191 18.42 12.99 -0.41
C VAL A 191 17.12 13.19 0.35
N TRP A 192 16.49 14.36 0.25
CA TRP A 192 15.25 14.71 0.98
C TRP A 192 14.04 13.87 0.55
N GLN A 193 14.05 12.60 0.93
CA GLN A 193 13.04 11.57 0.66
C GLN A 193 12.65 10.88 1.97
N VAL A 194 11.44 10.38 2.00
CA VAL A 194 10.91 9.49 3.05
C VAL A 194 9.91 8.55 2.41
N LEU A 195 9.84 7.31 2.91
CA LEU A 195 8.80 6.34 2.55
C LEU A 195 7.83 6.13 3.70
N CYS A 196 6.63 5.68 3.36
CA CYS A 196 5.75 5.06 4.32
C CYS A 196 6.29 3.67 4.70
N ARG A 197 5.95 3.23 5.91
CA ARG A 197 6.33 1.94 6.47
C ARG A 197 5.58 0.80 5.77
N GLU A 198 4.28 1.01 5.54
CA GLU A 198 3.39 0.02 4.94
C GLU A 198 3.53 -0.01 3.41
N SER A 199 3.37 -1.20 2.85
CA SER A 199 3.43 -1.45 1.40
C SER A 199 2.04 -1.67 0.81
N VAL A 200 1.88 -1.36 -0.46
CA VAL A 200 0.70 -1.61 -1.29
C VAL A 200 0.94 -2.77 -2.25
N CYS A 201 0.02 -3.72 -2.25
CA CYS A 201 0.11 -4.99 -2.97
C CYS A 201 -1.22 -5.39 -3.64
N GLY A 202 -2.27 -4.60 -3.43
CA GLY A 202 -3.63 -4.84 -3.92
C GLY A 202 -4.29 -3.51 -4.28
N ARG A 203 -5.58 -3.37 -3.99
CA ARG A 203 -6.28 -2.10 -4.15
C ARG A 203 -6.11 -1.23 -2.93
N CYS A 204 -5.63 -0.01 -3.13
CA CYS A 204 -5.39 0.91 -2.05
C CYS A 204 -5.56 2.35 -2.52
N TYR A 205 -6.32 3.13 -1.75
CA TYR A 205 -6.54 4.55 -1.93
C TYR A 205 -6.04 5.30 -0.71
N TRP A 206 -5.34 6.41 -0.89
CA TRP A 206 -5.01 7.31 0.22
C TRP A 206 -5.01 8.75 -0.23
N GLU A 207 -5.31 9.66 0.70
CA GLU A 207 -5.29 11.09 0.47
C GLU A 207 -4.10 11.71 1.20
N ILE A 208 -3.52 12.74 0.58
CA ILE A 208 -2.50 13.56 1.23
C ILE A 208 -2.81 15.03 1.06
N GLU A 209 -2.48 15.80 2.08
CA GLU A 209 -2.39 17.26 2.02
C GLU A 209 -0.94 17.68 1.89
N TRP A 210 -0.65 18.68 1.06
CA TRP A 210 0.70 19.21 0.96
C TRP A 210 0.74 20.73 0.87
N SER A 211 1.90 21.29 1.24
CA SER A 211 2.25 22.69 1.06
C SER A 211 3.66 22.82 0.50
N GLY A 212 3.92 23.91 -0.22
CA GLY A 212 5.22 24.16 -0.87
C GLY A 212 5.46 23.26 -2.08
N ASP A 213 6.74 23.06 -2.40
CA ASP A 213 7.19 22.26 -3.54
C ASP A 213 7.52 20.83 -3.09
N VAL A 214 6.55 19.94 -3.30
CA VAL A 214 6.59 18.53 -2.92
C VAL A 214 6.40 17.66 -4.16
N ARG A 215 7.01 16.49 -4.15
CA ARG A 215 6.80 15.43 -5.15
C ARG A 215 6.24 14.19 -4.47
N ILE A 216 5.11 13.72 -4.98
CA ILE A 216 4.43 12.52 -4.52
C ILE A 216 4.95 11.36 -5.35
N SER A 217 5.25 10.24 -4.71
CA SER A 217 5.86 9.11 -5.40
C SER A 217 5.37 7.78 -4.87
N VAL A 218 5.40 6.78 -5.74
CA VAL A 218 5.15 5.39 -5.42
C VAL A 218 6.34 4.61 -5.97
N ILE A 219 7.00 3.79 -5.15
CA ILE A 219 8.26 3.09 -5.52
C ILE A 219 8.29 1.65 -5.00
N SER A 220 8.94 0.74 -5.71
CA SER A 220 9.08 -0.67 -5.27
C SER A 220 10.42 -1.01 -4.59
N ARG A 221 11.30 -0.03 -4.38
CA ARG A 221 12.67 -0.21 -3.86
C ARG A 221 13.02 0.79 -2.75
N LYS A 222 13.63 0.27 -1.68
CA LYS A 222 14.28 1.02 -0.60
C LYS A 222 15.80 1.02 -0.82
N GLY A 223 16.52 1.98 -0.25
CA GLY A 223 17.98 1.94 -0.17
C GLY A 223 18.73 3.16 -0.70
N TRP A 224 20.04 3.01 -0.79
CA TRP A 224 21.01 4.05 -1.13
C TRP A 224 21.29 4.12 -2.65
N GLY A 225 21.44 5.34 -3.17
CA GLY A 225 21.93 5.59 -4.54
C GLY A 225 20.91 6.23 -5.48
N LYS A 226 21.38 6.59 -6.69
CA LYS A 226 20.55 7.25 -7.73
C LYS A 226 19.37 6.39 -8.18
N GLU A 227 19.52 5.06 -8.11
CA GLU A 227 18.48 4.08 -8.42
C GLU A 227 17.31 4.10 -7.43
N CYS A 228 17.45 4.76 -6.27
CA CYS A 228 16.37 4.90 -5.28
C CYS A 228 15.73 6.29 -5.32
N TRP A 229 16.09 7.13 -6.30
CA TRP A 229 15.48 8.44 -6.50
C TRP A 229 14.14 8.28 -7.21
N PHE A 230 13.06 8.81 -6.64
CA PHE A 230 11.74 8.60 -7.23
C PHE A 230 11.64 9.11 -8.70
N GLY A 231 10.85 8.46 -9.55
CA GLY A 231 10.66 8.81 -10.97
C GLY A 231 11.90 8.74 -11.88
N ASN A 232 13.06 8.34 -11.35
CA ASN A 232 14.32 8.25 -12.11
C ASN A 232 14.66 6.82 -12.56
N ASN A 233 13.80 5.86 -12.23
CA ASN A 233 13.93 4.47 -12.63
C ASN A 233 12.57 3.95 -13.13
N ASP A 234 12.56 2.74 -13.67
CA ASP A 234 11.39 2.00 -14.15
C ASP A 234 10.50 1.43 -13.03
N GLN A 235 10.95 1.55 -11.78
CA GLN A 235 10.33 1.02 -10.57
C GLN A 235 9.72 2.12 -9.69
N SER A 236 9.63 3.35 -10.20
CA SER A 236 9.11 4.50 -9.47
C SER A 236 8.34 5.44 -10.38
N TRP A 237 7.22 5.90 -9.85
CA TRP A 237 6.33 6.84 -10.50
C TRP A 237 6.23 8.07 -9.62
N ARG A 238 6.40 9.25 -10.22
CA ARG A 238 6.40 10.52 -9.50
C ARG A 238 5.41 11.49 -10.16
N LEU A 239 4.55 12.07 -9.35
CA LEU A 239 3.79 13.25 -9.73
C LEU A 239 4.41 14.48 -9.04
N TYR A 240 4.78 15.47 -9.84
CA TYR A 240 5.10 16.80 -9.35
C TYR A 240 3.79 17.49 -9.00
N CYS A 241 3.74 18.19 -7.86
CA CYS A 241 2.55 18.96 -7.49
C CYS A 241 2.30 20.19 -8.40
N SER A 242 3.13 20.40 -9.43
CA SER A 242 2.90 21.26 -10.59
C SER A 242 2.27 20.52 -11.79
N TYR A 243 1.73 19.31 -11.58
CA TYR A 243 1.12 18.42 -12.57
C TYR A 243 2.06 17.97 -13.71
N VAL A 244 3.35 17.86 -13.43
CA VAL A 244 4.29 17.13 -14.31
C VAL A 244 4.36 15.70 -13.82
N PHE A 245 4.14 14.73 -14.70
CA PHE A 245 4.36 13.33 -14.39
C PHE A 245 5.78 12.91 -14.79
N LYS A 246 6.44 12.08 -13.98
CA LYS A 246 7.77 11.57 -14.29
C LYS A 246 7.90 10.09 -13.95
N HIS A 247 8.37 9.32 -14.91
CA HIS A 247 8.65 7.89 -14.80
C HIS A 247 9.83 7.53 -15.70
N ASN A 248 10.74 6.66 -15.24
CA ASN A 248 11.91 6.22 -16.01
C ASN A 248 12.70 7.37 -16.65
N ASN A 249 12.90 8.45 -15.89
CA ASN A 249 13.54 9.69 -16.33
C ASN A 249 12.80 10.49 -17.44
N ILE A 250 11.67 10.00 -17.94
CA ILE A 250 10.81 10.69 -18.92
C ILE A 250 9.85 11.60 -18.17
N LYS A 251 9.75 12.86 -18.61
CA LYS A 251 8.78 13.83 -18.10
C LYS A 251 7.61 13.93 -19.09
N THR A 252 6.41 13.95 -18.56
CA THR A 252 5.17 14.14 -19.30
C THR A 252 4.42 15.32 -18.69
N ASP A 253 4.24 16.38 -19.47
CA ASP A 253 3.40 17.50 -19.07
C ASP A 253 1.94 17.08 -19.17
N LEU A 254 1.19 17.19 -18.07
CA LEU A 254 -0.20 16.77 -18.04
C LEU A 254 -1.11 17.93 -18.48
N PRO A 255 -2.16 17.66 -19.28
CA PRO A 255 -3.11 18.66 -19.77
C PRO A 255 -4.12 19.08 -18.68
N VAL A 256 -3.68 19.19 -17.43
CA VAL A 256 -4.49 19.63 -16.31
C VAL A 256 -4.26 21.14 -16.18
N GLU A 257 -5.33 21.93 -16.28
CA GLU A 257 -5.23 23.35 -15.95
C GLU A 257 -4.67 23.46 -14.53
N SER A 258 -3.51 24.13 -14.42
CA SER A 258 -2.88 24.36 -13.13
C SER A 258 -3.93 24.94 -12.17
N ILE A 259 -4.32 24.18 -11.15
CA ILE A 259 -5.11 24.77 -10.04
C ILE A 259 -4.27 25.90 -9.39
N SER A 260 -2.94 25.85 -9.57
CA SER A 260 -1.97 26.92 -9.32
C SER A 260 -2.27 28.24 -10.03
N SER A 261 -2.92 28.26 -11.20
CA SER A 261 -3.17 29.48 -11.99
C SER A 261 -4.59 30.05 -11.82
N ARG A 262 -5.54 29.31 -11.22
CA ARG A 262 -6.91 29.82 -11.03
C ARG A 262 -7.11 30.73 -9.82
N THR A 263 -6.14 30.81 -8.92
CA THR A 263 -6.18 31.79 -7.82
C THR A 263 -4.78 32.34 -7.60
N GLY A 264 -4.50 33.53 -8.12
CA GLY A 264 -3.26 34.30 -7.90
C GLY A 264 -3.09 34.79 -6.45
N VAL A 265 -3.55 34.02 -5.48
CA VAL A 265 -3.43 34.31 -4.05
C VAL A 265 -2.55 33.22 -3.45
N TYR A 266 -1.34 33.61 -3.05
CA TYR A 266 -0.43 32.84 -2.20
C TYR A 266 -1.00 32.73 -0.77
N GLY A 267 -2.22 32.18 -0.63
CA GLY A 267 -2.93 32.08 0.65
C GLY A 267 -3.80 30.82 0.73
N ASP A 268 -3.53 30.01 1.76
CA ASP A 268 -4.40 29.06 2.46
C ASP A 268 -5.19 27.95 1.73
N ASN A 269 -5.06 27.77 0.42
CA ASN A 269 -5.63 26.58 -0.21
C ASN A 269 -4.78 25.35 0.12
N VAL A 270 -5.15 24.62 1.17
CA VAL A 270 -4.68 23.25 1.43
C VAL A 270 -4.98 22.43 0.19
N ARG A 271 -3.93 21.97 -0.50
CA ARG A 271 -4.08 21.17 -1.71
C ARG A 271 -4.09 19.71 -1.31
N ARG A 272 -5.08 18.95 -1.81
CA ARG A 272 -5.24 17.52 -1.51
C ARG A 272 -5.24 16.67 -2.77
N ILE A 273 -4.53 15.53 -2.69
CA ILE A 273 -4.34 14.58 -3.78
C ILE A 273 -4.73 13.22 -3.25
N GLY A 274 -5.59 12.55 -4.01
CA GLY A 274 -5.88 11.14 -3.85
C GLY A 274 -4.94 10.32 -4.73
N VAL A 275 -4.39 9.25 -4.20
CA VAL A 275 -3.63 8.26 -4.97
C VAL A 275 -4.36 6.94 -4.87
N TYR A 276 -4.60 6.30 -6.00
CA TYR A 276 -5.19 4.97 -6.09
C TYR A 276 -4.23 4.03 -6.79
N VAL A 277 -4.01 2.87 -6.20
CA VAL A 277 -3.28 1.76 -6.80
C VAL A 277 -4.24 0.58 -6.91
N ASP A 278 -4.26 -0.06 -8.07
CA ASP A 278 -4.76 -1.41 -8.26
C ASP A 278 -3.57 -2.27 -8.72
N HIS A 279 -2.94 -2.96 -7.77
CA HIS A 279 -1.69 -3.67 -8.03
C HIS A 279 -1.87 -4.78 -9.06
N SER A 280 -2.96 -5.55 -8.96
CA SER A 280 -3.23 -6.67 -9.87
C SER A 280 -3.65 -6.21 -11.26
N ALA A 281 -4.41 -5.11 -11.36
CA ALA A 281 -4.74 -4.51 -12.65
C ALA A 281 -3.60 -3.68 -13.24
N GLY A 282 -2.53 -3.42 -12.48
CA GLY A 282 -1.41 -2.62 -12.97
C GLY A 282 -1.71 -1.13 -13.06
N THR A 283 -2.71 -0.65 -12.34
CA THR A 283 -3.21 0.73 -12.43
C THR A 283 -2.65 1.59 -11.29
N LEU A 284 -2.12 2.77 -11.61
CA LEU A 284 -1.81 3.83 -10.65
C LEU A 284 -2.46 5.12 -11.12
N SER A 285 -3.38 5.66 -10.32
CA SER A 285 -4.15 6.86 -10.64
C SER A 285 -3.94 7.95 -9.59
N PHE A 286 -3.83 9.19 -10.05
CA PHE A 286 -3.73 10.38 -9.22
C PHE A 286 -4.98 11.24 -9.42
N TYR A 287 -5.52 11.77 -8.33
CA TYR A 287 -6.72 12.58 -8.31
C TYR A 287 -6.47 13.89 -7.59
N SER A 288 -7.04 14.98 -8.09
CA SER A 288 -7.18 16.22 -7.34
C SER A 288 -8.43 16.08 -6.47
N VAL A 289 -8.30 16.36 -5.17
CA VAL A 289 -9.40 16.25 -4.21
C VAL A 289 -9.71 17.64 -3.66
N SER A 290 -10.92 18.12 -3.93
CA SER A 290 -11.53 19.29 -3.28
C SER A 290 -12.94 18.88 -2.83
N ASP A 291 -13.96 19.70 -3.10
CA ASP A 291 -15.37 19.31 -2.94
C ASP A 291 -15.75 18.15 -3.87
N THR A 292 -15.02 18.00 -4.99
CA THR A 292 -15.17 16.89 -5.93
C THR A 292 -13.80 16.24 -6.21
N MET A 293 -13.83 15.01 -6.71
CA MET A 293 -12.62 14.26 -7.07
C MET A 293 -12.45 14.25 -8.59
N SER A 294 -11.36 14.82 -9.08
CA SER A 294 -11.05 14.91 -10.51
C SER A 294 -9.81 14.11 -10.84
N LEU A 295 -9.86 13.24 -11.86
CA LEU A 295 -8.71 12.47 -12.30
C LEU A 295 -7.63 13.39 -12.91
N ILE A 296 -6.41 13.30 -12.40
CA ILE A 296 -5.24 14.02 -12.91
C ILE A 296 -4.53 13.17 -13.98
N HIS A 297 -4.21 11.92 -13.62
CA HIS A 297 -3.44 11.03 -14.48
C HIS A 297 -3.63 9.58 -14.06
N THR A 298 -3.57 8.67 -15.03
CA THR A 298 -3.53 7.23 -14.81
C THR A 298 -2.39 6.62 -15.59
N VAL A 299 -1.65 5.74 -14.92
CA VAL A 299 -0.59 4.91 -15.47
C VAL A 299 -1.11 3.49 -15.52
N GLN A 300 -0.91 2.83 -16.66
CA GLN A 300 -1.05 1.38 -16.78
C GLN A 300 0.34 0.77 -16.93
N THR A 301 0.67 -0.17 -16.07
CA THR A 301 1.98 -0.81 -15.98
C THR A 301 1.83 -2.22 -15.37
N THR A 302 2.92 -2.96 -15.21
CA THR A 302 2.93 -4.23 -14.47
C THR A 302 3.77 -4.05 -13.22
N PHE A 303 3.15 -4.22 -12.04
CA PHE A 303 3.86 -4.16 -10.77
C PHE A 303 4.38 -5.54 -10.40
N THR A 304 5.69 -5.68 -10.25
CA THR A 304 6.32 -6.98 -9.91
C THR A 304 6.68 -7.11 -8.43
N GLN A 305 6.52 -6.03 -7.67
CA GLN A 305 6.93 -5.93 -6.26
C GLN A 305 5.91 -5.05 -5.49
N PRO A 306 5.82 -5.18 -4.16
CA PRO A 306 5.04 -4.25 -3.34
C PRO A 306 5.50 -2.81 -3.54
N LEU A 307 4.55 -1.88 -3.46
CA LEU A 307 4.78 -0.45 -3.68
C LEU A 307 4.73 0.32 -2.37
N TYR A 308 5.69 1.18 -2.11
CA TYR A 308 5.69 2.06 -0.95
C TYR A 308 5.32 3.48 -1.38
N PRO A 309 4.32 4.11 -0.75
CA PRO A 309 4.11 5.55 -0.86
C PRO A 309 5.34 6.30 -0.35
N GLY A 310 5.69 7.39 -1.01
CA GLY A 310 6.88 8.16 -0.70
C GLY A 310 6.78 9.63 -1.08
N PHE A 311 7.56 10.45 -0.39
CA PHE A 311 7.56 11.90 -0.56
C PHE A 311 8.96 12.43 -0.76
N ARG A 312 9.16 13.30 -1.76
CA ARG A 312 10.42 14.00 -2.00
C ARG A 312 10.24 15.50 -1.92
N PHE A 313 11.16 16.14 -1.22
CA PHE A 313 11.20 17.59 -1.03
C PHE A 313 12.24 18.24 -1.94
N THR A 314 12.12 19.54 -2.13
CA THR A 314 13.09 20.38 -2.85
C THR A 314 13.79 21.31 -1.87
N ILE A 315 14.72 22.14 -2.35
CA ILE A 315 15.44 23.14 -1.51
C ILE A 315 14.48 24.10 -0.79
N TYR A 316 13.24 24.23 -1.27
CA TYR A 316 12.25 25.10 -0.66
C TYR A 316 11.50 24.39 0.48
N PRO A 317 11.06 25.13 1.51
CA PRO A 317 10.20 24.58 2.55
C PRO A 317 8.94 23.94 1.97
N GLY A 318 8.50 22.86 2.60
CA GLY A 318 7.27 22.17 2.24
C GLY A 318 6.87 21.19 3.32
N SER A 319 5.62 20.76 3.28
CA SER A 319 5.09 19.73 4.18
C SER A 319 4.14 18.80 3.45
N VAL A 320 4.05 17.57 3.96
CA VAL A 320 3.05 16.57 3.56
C VAL A 320 2.41 16.00 4.81
N LYS A 321 1.10 15.82 4.78
CA LYS A 321 0.32 15.13 5.78
C LYS A 321 -0.49 14.00 5.12
N LEU A 322 -0.36 12.80 5.65
CA LEU A 322 -1.22 11.65 5.35
C LEU A 322 -2.59 11.87 6.02
N CYS A 323 -3.66 11.78 5.24
CA CYS A 323 -5.05 11.96 5.70
C CYS A 323 -5.67 10.64 6.16
#